data_AF-A0A919CJ43-F1
#
_entry.id   AF-A0A919CJ43-F1
#
_cell.length_a   1.000
_cell.length_b   1.000
_cell.length_c   1.000
_cell.angle_alpha   90.00
_cell.angle_beta   90.00
_cell.angle_gamma   90.00
#
_symmetry.space_group_name_H-M   'P 1'
#
loop_
_entity.id
_entity.type
_entity.pdbx_description
1 polymer ?
#
loop_
_entity_poly.entity_id
_entity_poly.type
_entity_poly.pdbx_seq_one_letter_code
_entity_poly.pdbx_strand_id
1 'polypeptide(L)'
;MSRVILQPCANKDARDHYVDTIQTPIDLVTYETWLDSSVYGDLKAIYPDGKAQVWGVTPGTTGANKKKWERIEIGDKGVFTRDGKLISQGNIQYKVHAPELAAELWGFDSEGATWEYIYFLDAPEDVDMPYPAFNDIVGYKPNFVPQGFSVLDQEKSNAYFIATGEPDLATIKEPLNPDWTRDELILALDLYFKDRSAAGNGTHPEVVALSEHLRSLHIHPKQFRERDSFRNPNGVGLKLANFRAIDPDEPGGMASTSALDKQVFKEFIGKKEALASATALLNTLGQEQPSPSEYDADEEYEGTEGKLVTREHRHRERDGKLPRQKKAQVLKKLGKLACEVCDFDFYERYGSLGKEFAECHHKKPVSEMKPHQKTTLDDLAIVCSNCHRMIHRSRPWKSIEELRAVLAAQQGK
;
A
#
# COMPACT_ATOMS: atom_id res chain seq x y z
N MET A 1 8.34 -13.73 -0.47
CA MET A 1 7.21 -13.17 0.31
C MET A 1 6.56 -14.36 0.96
N SER A 2 6.46 -14.39 2.28
CA SER A 2 6.02 -15.61 2.93
C SER A 2 4.57 -15.92 2.58
N ARG A 3 4.30 -17.20 2.38
CA ARG A 3 2.99 -17.77 2.09
C ARG A 3 2.56 -18.64 3.24
N VAL A 4 1.25 -18.75 3.41
CA VAL A 4 0.66 -19.71 4.34
C VAL A 4 0.42 -21.04 3.62
N ILE A 5 0.89 -22.11 4.24
CA ILE A 5 0.87 -23.47 3.72
C ILE A 5 -0.03 -24.31 4.63
N LEU A 6 -1.23 -24.69 4.16
CA LEU A 6 -2.13 -25.52 4.97
C LEU A 6 -1.81 -27.00 4.82
N GLN A 7 -1.65 -27.67 5.95
CA GLN A 7 -1.43 -29.11 6.09
C GLN A 7 -2.54 -29.78 6.92
N PRO A 8 -3.57 -30.32 6.26
CA PRO A 8 -4.61 -31.05 6.97
C PRO A 8 -4.13 -32.40 7.52
N CYS A 9 -4.06 -32.51 8.84
CA CYS A 9 -3.70 -33.70 9.61
C CYS A 9 -4.96 -34.50 10.02
N ALA A 10 -5.89 -34.69 9.08
CA ALA A 10 -7.20 -35.29 9.37
C ALA A 10 -7.25 -36.80 9.16
N ASN A 11 -6.51 -37.32 8.17
CA ASN A 11 -6.45 -38.76 7.89
C ASN A 11 -5.49 -39.49 8.85
N LYS A 12 -5.50 -40.82 8.86
CA LYS A 12 -4.71 -41.62 9.81
C LYS A 12 -3.21 -41.34 9.67
N ASP A 13 -2.65 -41.48 8.48
CA ASP A 13 -1.21 -41.34 8.26
C ASP A 13 -0.73 -39.93 8.62
N ALA A 14 -1.44 -38.87 8.20
CA ALA A 14 -1.08 -37.51 8.56
C ALA A 14 -1.24 -37.19 10.05
N ARG A 15 -2.05 -37.95 10.81
CA ARG A 15 -2.09 -37.81 12.28
C ARG A 15 -0.85 -38.43 12.90
N ASP A 16 -0.48 -39.63 12.47
CA ASP A 16 0.68 -40.35 12.99
C ASP A 16 1.95 -39.55 12.67
N HIS A 17 2.12 -39.12 11.41
CA HIS A 17 3.29 -38.32 11.00
C HIS A 17 3.42 -37.01 11.77
N TYR A 18 2.29 -36.37 12.10
CA TYR A 18 2.31 -35.13 12.88
C TYR A 18 2.89 -35.37 14.28
N VAL A 19 2.57 -36.52 14.90
CA VAL A 19 3.17 -36.91 16.17
C VAL A 19 4.65 -37.23 15.99
N ASP A 20 4.98 -37.98 14.95
CA ASP A 20 6.32 -38.55 14.73
C ASP A 20 7.38 -37.49 14.42
N THR A 21 7.04 -36.45 13.66
CA THR A 21 8.06 -35.52 13.12
C THR A 21 7.76 -34.03 13.33
N ILE A 22 6.55 -33.66 13.79
CA ILE A 22 6.20 -32.26 14.10
C ILE A 22 6.12 -32.03 15.61
N GLN A 23 5.37 -32.85 16.33
CA GLN A 23 5.36 -32.79 17.81
C GLN A 23 6.67 -33.31 18.39
N THR A 24 7.25 -34.32 17.75
CA THR A 24 8.54 -34.90 18.14
C THR A 24 9.57 -34.52 17.08
N PRO A 25 10.55 -33.65 17.38
CA PRO A 25 11.60 -33.34 16.41
C PRO A 25 12.49 -34.55 16.18
N ILE A 26 12.94 -34.74 14.94
CA ILE A 26 13.89 -35.79 14.59
C ILE A 26 15.30 -35.40 15.05
N ASP A 27 16.15 -36.39 15.30
CA ASP A 27 17.59 -36.18 15.50
C ASP A 27 18.30 -36.31 14.15
N LEU A 28 18.85 -35.20 13.63
CA LEU A 28 19.50 -35.15 12.32
C LEU A 28 20.66 -36.13 12.19
N VAL A 29 21.39 -36.42 13.28
CA VAL A 29 22.50 -37.40 13.26
C VAL A 29 21.97 -38.80 12.98
N THR A 30 20.79 -39.12 13.48
CA THR A 30 20.14 -40.42 13.23
C THR A 30 19.86 -40.61 11.75
N TYR A 31 19.59 -39.53 10.99
CA TYR A 31 19.19 -39.60 9.59
C TYR A 31 20.28 -39.16 8.60
N GLU A 32 21.53 -38.99 9.05
CA GLU A 32 22.66 -38.52 8.23
C GLU A 32 22.87 -39.35 6.96
N THR A 33 22.68 -40.68 7.03
CA THR A 33 22.91 -41.58 5.88
C THR A 33 21.84 -41.51 4.79
N TRP A 34 20.68 -40.89 5.06
CA TRP A 34 19.60 -40.69 4.09
C TRP A 34 19.57 -39.28 3.50
N LEU A 35 20.58 -38.46 3.82
CA LEU A 35 20.71 -37.09 3.37
C LEU A 35 22.02 -36.93 2.57
N ASP A 36 21.94 -36.16 1.49
CA ASP A 36 23.16 -35.70 0.81
C ASP A 36 24.04 -34.91 1.77
N SER A 37 25.36 -35.08 1.66
CA SER A 37 26.33 -34.45 2.57
C SER A 37 26.22 -32.92 2.61
N SER A 38 25.87 -32.28 1.49
CA SER A 38 25.60 -30.84 1.43
C SER A 38 24.32 -30.46 2.17
N VAL A 39 23.24 -31.23 1.97
CA VAL A 39 21.95 -30.98 2.64
C VAL A 39 22.10 -31.14 4.15
N TYR A 40 22.77 -32.21 4.59
CA TYR A 40 23.04 -32.43 6.01
C TYR A 40 23.92 -31.32 6.61
N GLY A 41 24.90 -30.83 5.86
CA GLY A 41 25.71 -29.67 6.25
C GLY A 41 24.87 -28.41 6.48
N ASP A 42 23.98 -28.09 5.54
CA ASP A 42 23.05 -26.95 5.65
C ASP A 42 22.12 -27.11 6.85
N LEU A 43 21.53 -28.29 7.04
CA LEU A 43 20.63 -28.57 8.15
C LEU A 43 21.33 -28.42 9.50
N LYS A 44 22.57 -28.88 9.66
CA LYS A 44 23.34 -28.66 10.90
C LYS A 44 23.64 -27.19 11.17
N ALA A 45 23.79 -26.37 10.12
CA ALA A 45 23.97 -24.94 10.29
C ALA A 45 22.67 -24.25 10.76
N ILE A 46 21.51 -24.72 10.27
CA ILE A 46 20.18 -24.20 10.63
C ILE A 46 19.75 -24.69 12.02
N TYR A 47 20.02 -25.96 12.34
CA TYR A 47 19.62 -26.65 13.57
C TYR A 47 20.87 -27.05 14.39
N PRO A 48 21.49 -26.10 15.12
CA PRO A 48 22.75 -26.35 15.81
C PRO A 48 22.64 -27.34 16.99
N ASP A 49 21.43 -27.58 17.51
CA ASP A 49 21.15 -28.61 18.51
C ASP A 49 20.90 -30.00 17.90
N GLY A 50 20.93 -30.10 16.57
CA GLY A 50 20.72 -31.32 15.80
C GLY A 50 19.26 -31.77 15.73
N LYS A 51 18.30 -30.97 16.22
CA LYS A 51 16.88 -31.34 16.27
C LYS A 51 16.07 -30.52 15.27
N ALA A 52 15.23 -31.19 14.49
CA ALA A 52 14.42 -30.51 13.49
C ALA A 52 13.01 -31.09 13.39
N GLN A 53 12.03 -30.22 13.20
CA GLN A 53 10.69 -30.62 12.80
C GLN A 53 10.63 -30.80 11.29
N VAL A 54 9.99 -31.87 10.85
CA VAL A 54 10.00 -32.28 9.43
C VAL A 54 8.60 -32.63 8.99
N TRP A 55 8.24 -32.16 7.80
CA TRP A 55 7.01 -32.56 7.12
C TRP A 55 7.29 -32.94 5.69
N GLY A 56 6.48 -33.86 5.16
CA GLY A 56 6.54 -34.29 3.77
C GLY A 56 5.16 -34.26 3.12
N VAL A 57 5.15 -34.15 1.79
CA VAL A 57 3.95 -34.35 0.98
C VAL A 57 4.21 -35.34 -0.14
N THR A 58 3.22 -36.18 -0.43
CA THR A 58 3.30 -37.09 -1.58
C THR A 58 3.23 -36.31 -2.90
N PRO A 59 3.66 -36.86 -4.04
CA PRO A 59 3.55 -36.20 -5.35
C PRO A 59 2.13 -35.78 -5.74
N GLY A 60 1.14 -36.51 -5.22
CA GLY A 60 -0.27 -36.38 -5.58
C GLY A 60 -0.56 -36.85 -7.00
N THR A 61 -1.85 -36.98 -7.33
CA THR A 61 -2.30 -37.40 -8.67
C THR A 61 -1.74 -36.45 -9.72
N THR A 62 -1.04 -36.97 -10.73
CA THR A 62 -0.39 -36.20 -11.81
C THR A 62 0.67 -35.17 -11.36
N GLY A 63 1.23 -35.31 -10.16
CA GLY A 63 2.25 -34.39 -9.63
C GLY A 63 1.67 -33.05 -9.15
N ALA A 64 0.38 -32.99 -8.82
CA ALA A 64 -0.27 -31.76 -8.38
C ALA A 64 0.33 -31.19 -7.09
N ASN A 65 0.76 -32.04 -6.15
CA ASN A 65 1.38 -31.59 -4.90
C ASN A 65 2.82 -31.18 -5.12
N LYS A 66 3.56 -31.84 -6.01
CA LYS A 66 4.90 -31.39 -6.44
C LYS A 66 4.88 -29.91 -6.87
N LYS A 67 3.95 -29.55 -7.77
CA LYS A 67 3.82 -28.16 -8.27
C LYS A 67 3.49 -27.16 -7.16
N LYS A 68 2.74 -27.59 -6.13
CA LYS A 68 2.45 -26.76 -4.95
C LYS A 68 3.68 -26.62 -4.06
N TRP A 69 4.42 -27.70 -3.83
CA TRP A 69 5.66 -27.70 -3.04
C TRP A 69 6.78 -26.87 -3.70
N GLU A 70 6.84 -26.85 -5.04
CA GLU A 70 7.78 -26.00 -5.78
C GLU A 70 7.56 -24.50 -5.48
N ARG A 71 6.32 -24.09 -5.16
CA ARG A 71 5.97 -22.70 -4.77
C ARG A 71 6.34 -22.33 -3.34
N ILE A 72 6.78 -23.29 -2.52
CA ILE A 72 7.20 -23.03 -1.14
C ILE A 72 8.58 -22.35 -1.16
N GLU A 73 8.70 -21.26 -0.42
CA GLU A 73 9.94 -20.52 -0.17
C GLU A 73 10.38 -20.69 1.30
N ILE A 74 11.68 -20.53 1.56
CA ILE A 74 12.18 -20.44 2.94
C ILE A 74 11.56 -19.19 3.58
N GLY A 75 11.07 -19.33 4.82
CA GLY A 75 10.30 -18.33 5.54
C GLY A 75 8.78 -18.44 5.38
N ASP A 76 8.27 -19.28 4.48
CA ASP A 76 6.83 -19.59 4.41
C ASP A 76 6.33 -20.21 5.72
N LYS A 77 5.05 -19.98 6.05
CA LYS A 77 4.43 -20.47 7.29
C LYS A 77 3.70 -21.78 7.02
N GLY A 78 4.22 -22.89 7.55
CA GLY A 78 3.50 -24.15 7.66
C GLY A 78 2.44 -24.07 8.74
N VAL A 79 1.17 -24.34 8.41
CA VAL A 79 0.03 -24.31 9.32
C VAL A 79 -0.66 -25.67 9.29
N PHE A 80 -0.67 -26.34 10.43
CA PHE A 80 -1.26 -27.67 10.59
C PHE A 80 -2.69 -27.56 11.09
N THR A 81 -3.58 -28.37 10.51
CA THR A 81 -5.00 -28.31 10.83
C THR A 81 -5.58 -29.68 11.19
N ARG A 82 -6.46 -29.72 12.18
CA ARG A 82 -7.16 -30.93 12.62
C ARG A 82 -8.45 -30.57 13.35
N ASP A 83 -9.43 -31.48 13.35
CA ASP A 83 -10.64 -31.39 14.16
C ASP A 83 -11.39 -30.04 14.06
N GLY A 84 -11.42 -29.45 12.86
CA GLY A 84 -12.15 -28.21 12.59
C GLY A 84 -11.39 -26.92 12.92
N LYS A 85 -10.09 -26.99 13.20
CA LYS A 85 -9.26 -25.85 13.57
C LYS A 85 -7.81 -25.95 13.09
N LEU A 86 -7.11 -24.83 13.11
CA LEU A 86 -5.65 -24.78 13.07
C LEU A 86 -5.13 -25.17 14.45
N ILE A 87 -4.11 -26.02 14.50
CA ILE A 87 -3.59 -26.62 15.74
C ILE A 87 -2.15 -26.20 16.05
N SER A 88 -1.35 -25.88 15.03
CA SER A 88 0.00 -25.38 15.19
C SER A 88 0.52 -24.73 13.92
N GLN A 89 1.61 -23.98 14.04
CA GLN A 89 2.26 -23.34 12.91
C GLN A 89 3.78 -23.17 13.12
N GLY A 90 4.56 -23.16 12.04
CA GLY A 90 6.01 -22.93 12.09
C GLY A 90 6.55 -22.36 10.78
N ASN A 91 7.68 -21.67 10.82
CA ASN A 91 8.36 -21.16 9.63
C ASN A 91 9.18 -22.25 8.97
N ILE A 92 9.12 -22.32 7.65
CA ILE A 92 9.88 -23.27 6.84
C ILE A 92 11.32 -22.77 6.71
N GLN A 93 12.28 -23.53 7.22
CA GLN A 93 13.69 -23.15 7.22
C GLN A 93 14.48 -23.79 6.08
N TYR A 94 14.02 -24.93 5.57
CA TYR A 94 14.70 -25.66 4.50
C TYR A 94 13.70 -26.53 3.71
N LYS A 95 13.99 -26.82 2.43
CA LYS A 95 13.22 -27.78 1.64
C LYS A 95 14.12 -28.67 0.79
N VAL A 96 13.74 -29.93 0.65
CA VAL A 96 14.49 -30.92 -0.14
C VAL A 96 13.54 -31.95 -0.74
N HIS A 97 13.85 -32.45 -1.93
CA HIS A 97 13.21 -33.64 -2.47
C HIS A 97 14.07 -34.85 -2.07
N ALA A 98 13.58 -35.69 -1.16
CA ALA A 98 14.34 -36.78 -0.56
C ALA A 98 13.45 -38.02 -0.33
N PRO A 99 13.23 -38.84 -1.38
CA PRO A 99 12.36 -40.01 -1.30
C PRO A 99 12.86 -41.08 -0.34
N GLU A 100 14.17 -41.28 -0.24
CA GLU A 100 14.76 -42.30 0.64
C GLU A 100 14.58 -41.94 2.11
N LEU A 101 14.77 -40.66 2.46
CA LEU A 101 14.47 -40.15 3.80
C LEU A 101 12.97 -40.26 4.12
N ALA A 102 12.09 -39.91 3.18
CA ALA A 102 10.65 -40.00 3.41
C ALA A 102 10.18 -41.45 3.65
N ALA A 103 10.74 -42.40 2.90
CA ALA A 103 10.45 -43.82 3.08
C ALA A 103 10.92 -44.34 4.44
N GLU A 104 12.05 -43.84 4.96
CA GLU A 104 12.53 -44.17 6.30
C GLU A 104 11.65 -43.55 7.40
N LEU A 105 11.27 -42.27 7.25
CA LEU A 105 10.48 -41.56 8.25
C LEU A 105 9.03 -42.06 8.34
N TRP A 106 8.41 -42.33 7.19
CA TRP A 106 6.96 -42.50 7.09
C TRP A 106 6.51 -43.72 6.27
N GLY A 107 7.44 -44.46 5.67
CA GLY A 107 7.11 -45.59 4.81
C GLY A 107 6.38 -45.17 3.53
N PHE A 108 5.40 -45.97 3.13
CA PHE A 108 4.61 -45.79 1.90
C PHE A 108 3.12 -45.87 2.22
N ASP A 109 2.33 -45.06 1.51
CA ASP A 109 0.87 -45.14 1.55
C ASP A 109 0.34 -46.39 0.81
N SER A 110 -0.99 -46.58 0.86
CA SER A 110 -1.65 -47.70 0.18
C SER A 110 -1.52 -47.70 -1.34
N GLU A 111 -1.16 -46.56 -1.94
CA GLU A 111 -0.94 -46.41 -3.38
C GLU A 111 0.55 -46.57 -3.75
N GLY A 112 1.41 -46.82 -2.77
CA GLY A 112 2.86 -47.00 -2.95
C GLY A 112 3.63 -45.69 -3.09
N ALA A 113 3.02 -44.54 -2.76
CA ALA A 113 3.71 -43.26 -2.72
C ALA A 113 4.28 -42.98 -1.32
N THR A 114 5.33 -42.17 -1.25
CA THR A 114 5.87 -41.66 0.02
C THR A 114 5.87 -40.13 0.01
N TRP A 115 6.06 -39.52 1.17
CA TRP A 115 5.99 -38.07 1.40
C TRP A 115 7.31 -37.37 1.02
N GLU A 116 7.81 -37.67 -0.18
CA GLU A 116 9.16 -37.34 -0.66
C GLU A 116 9.48 -35.86 -0.84
N TYR A 117 8.46 -35.00 -0.91
CA TYR A 117 8.64 -33.55 -0.99
C TYR A 117 8.67 -32.95 0.41
N ILE A 118 9.88 -32.89 0.98
CA ILE A 118 10.14 -32.60 2.38
C ILE A 118 10.43 -31.11 2.59
N TYR A 119 10.01 -30.60 3.73
CA TYR A 119 10.50 -29.33 4.27
C TYR A 119 10.64 -29.41 5.79
N PHE A 120 11.58 -28.61 6.30
CA PHE A 120 11.95 -28.55 7.70
C PHE A 120 11.46 -27.23 8.30
N LEU A 121 10.97 -27.26 9.54
CA LEU A 121 10.42 -26.09 10.22
C LEU A 121 11.21 -25.75 11.48
N ASP A 122 11.11 -24.48 11.89
CA ASP A 122 11.38 -24.12 13.29
C ASP A 122 10.38 -24.82 14.24
N ALA A 123 10.67 -24.74 15.54
CA ALA A 123 9.81 -25.32 16.56
C ALA A 123 8.39 -24.74 16.47
N PRO A 124 7.38 -25.54 16.09
CA PRO A 124 6.05 -25.02 15.84
C PRO A 124 5.39 -24.49 17.11
N GLU A 125 4.71 -23.37 16.96
CA GLU A 125 3.87 -22.77 18.00
C GLU A 125 2.47 -23.38 17.95
N ASP A 126 1.90 -23.65 19.13
CA ASP A 126 0.52 -24.10 19.25
C ASP A 126 -0.46 -22.98 18.87
N VAL A 127 -1.46 -23.34 18.06
CA VAL A 127 -2.52 -22.43 17.61
C VAL A 127 -3.87 -23.03 17.98
N ASP A 128 -4.84 -22.19 18.37
CA ASP A 128 -6.22 -22.61 18.61
C ASP A 128 -7.19 -21.72 17.82
N MET A 129 -7.19 -21.86 16.49
CA MET A 129 -8.03 -21.05 15.60
C MET A 129 -9.05 -21.94 14.87
N PRO A 130 -10.36 -21.86 15.23
CA PRO A 130 -11.41 -22.56 14.50
C PRO A 130 -11.48 -22.17 13.02
N TYR A 131 -11.84 -23.11 12.14
CA TYR A 131 -12.00 -22.83 10.71
C TYR A 131 -12.92 -21.66 10.41
N PRO A 132 -14.06 -21.44 11.09
CA PRO A 132 -14.88 -20.26 10.83
C PRO A 132 -14.12 -18.94 11.02
N ALA A 133 -13.27 -18.84 12.05
CA ALA A 133 -12.45 -17.66 12.29
C ALA A 133 -11.35 -17.51 11.21
N PHE A 134 -10.66 -18.60 10.90
CA PHE A 134 -9.67 -18.63 9.82
C PHE A 134 -10.30 -18.22 8.47
N ASN A 135 -11.47 -18.78 8.15
CA ASN A 135 -12.18 -18.53 6.90
C ASN A 135 -12.58 -17.06 6.77
N ASP A 136 -13.04 -16.44 7.86
CA ASP A 136 -13.36 -15.00 7.90
C ASP A 136 -12.13 -14.14 7.60
N ILE A 137 -10.99 -14.47 8.23
CA ILE A 137 -9.71 -13.77 8.02
C ILE A 137 -9.26 -13.85 6.55
N VAL A 138 -9.25 -15.05 5.97
CA VAL A 138 -8.68 -15.28 4.63
C VAL A 138 -9.72 -15.16 3.50
N GLY A 139 -10.96 -14.77 3.81
CA GLY A 139 -12.03 -14.56 2.83
C GLY A 139 -12.55 -15.85 2.19
N TYR A 140 -12.49 -16.99 2.89
CA TYR A 140 -13.18 -18.21 2.48
C TYR A 140 -14.65 -18.21 2.90
N LYS A 141 -15.44 -19.13 2.31
CA LYS A 141 -16.82 -19.35 2.76
C LYS A 141 -16.82 -19.85 4.20
N PRO A 142 -17.82 -19.50 5.04
CA PRO A 142 -17.83 -19.88 6.46
C PRO A 142 -17.71 -21.39 6.73
N ASN A 143 -18.27 -22.20 5.84
CA ASN A 143 -18.26 -23.67 5.91
C ASN A 143 -17.10 -24.33 5.13
N PHE A 144 -16.14 -23.54 4.66
CA PHE A 144 -14.97 -24.10 3.97
C PHE A 144 -14.14 -24.93 4.95
N VAL A 145 -13.77 -26.12 4.50
CA VAL A 145 -12.88 -27.03 5.22
C VAL A 145 -11.68 -27.28 4.32
N PRO A 146 -10.45 -26.94 4.73
CA PRO A 146 -9.26 -27.27 3.96
C PRO A 146 -9.19 -28.77 3.63
N GLN A 147 -9.10 -29.10 2.34
CA GLN A 147 -8.99 -30.47 1.85
C GLN A 147 -7.60 -30.67 1.25
N GLY A 148 -6.78 -31.46 1.93
CA GLY A 148 -5.40 -31.76 1.52
C GLY A 148 -4.45 -30.55 1.54
N PHE A 149 -3.20 -30.84 1.15
CA PHE A 149 -2.11 -29.86 1.09
C PHE A 149 -2.44 -28.70 0.13
N SER A 150 -2.30 -27.46 0.62
CA SER A 150 -2.52 -26.26 -0.18
C SER A 150 -1.58 -25.11 0.18
N VAL A 151 -1.26 -24.29 -0.83
CA VAL A 151 -0.46 -23.08 -0.69
C VAL A 151 -1.36 -21.91 -1.02
N LEU A 152 -1.63 -21.06 -0.02
CA LEU A 152 -2.49 -19.90 -0.17
C LEU A 152 -1.90 -18.93 -1.21
N ASP A 153 -2.77 -18.15 -1.83
CA ASP A 153 -2.30 -17.00 -2.60
C ASP A 153 -1.79 -15.89 -1.66
N GLN A 154 -1.16 -14.87 -2.25
CA GLN A 154 -0.52 -13.83 -1.46
C GLN A 154 -1.52 -12.98 -0.68
N GLU A 155 -2.70 -12.71 -1.24
CA GLU A 155 -3.73 -11.89 -0.61
C GLU A 155 -4.22 -12.56 0.68
N LYS A 156 -4.54 -13.86 0.61
CA LYS A 156 -4.98 -14.66 1.75
C LYS A 156 -3.88 -14.87 2.78
N SER A 157 -2.65 -15.11 2.33
CA SER A 157 -1.48 -15.25 3.22
C SER A 157 -1.25 -13.95 4.01
N ASN A 158 -1.34 -12.80 3.35
CA ASN A 158 -1.19 -11.50 4.01
C ASN A 158 -2.30 -11.25 5.04
N ALA A 159 -3.55 -11.58 4.71
CA ALA A 159 -4.66 -11.43 5.64
C ALA A 159 -4.45 -12.27 6.91
N TYR A 160 -3.95 -13.49 6.77
CA TYR A 160 -3.59 -14.35 7.90
C TYR A 160 -2.52 -13.71 8.80
N PHE A 161 -1.38 -13.29 8.22
CA PHE A 161 -0.28 -12.68 8.98
C PHE A 161 -0.68 -11.39 9.71
N ILE A 162 -1.50 -10.54 9.07
CA ILE A 162 -2.03 -9.32 9.72
C ILE A 162 -2.89 -9.70 10.94
N ALA A 163 -3.74 -10.72 10.81
CA ALA A 163 -4.66 -11.12 11.87
C ALA A 163 -3.96 -11.83 13.04
N THR A 164 -2.91 -12.61 12.79
CA THR A 164 -2.20 -13.36 13.85
C THR A 164 -1.16 -12.54 14.61
N GLY A 165 -0.96 -11.27 14.27
CA GLY A 165 0.01 -10.41 14.96
C GLY A 165 1.46 -10.81 14.70
N GLU A 166 1.68 -11.71 13.73
CA GLU A 166 2.95 -11.97 13.08
C GLU A 166 2.93 -11.26 11.73
N PRO A 167 3.08 -9.92 11.68
CA PRO A 167 3.46 -9.33 10.42
C PRO A 167 4.77 -10.01 10.03
N ASP A 168 4.72 -10.85 8.99
CA ASP A 168 5.91 -11.38 8.33
C ASP A 168 6.88 -10.19 8.26
N LEU A 169 8.10 -10.28 8.78
CA LEU A 169 9.03 -9.15 8.68
C LEU A 169 9.34 -8.83 7.20
N ALA A 170 8.96 -9.72 6.26
CA ALA A 170 8.87 -9.49 4.82
C ALA A 170 7.48 -8.99 4.30
N THR A 171 6.48 -8.75 5.17
CA THR A 171 5.26 -7.96 4.89
C THR A 171 5.53 -6.47 4.68
N ILE A 172 6.77 -6.00 4.86
CA ILE A 172 7.23 -4.92 3.99
C ILE A 172 7.56 -5.55 2.64
N LYS A 173 6.51 -5.86 1.85
CA LYS A 173 6.60 -5.52 0.42
C LYS A 173 7.08 -4.08 0.48
N GLU A 174 8.25 -3.75 -0.06
CA GLU A 174 8.54 -2.35 -0.32
C GLU A 174 7.24 -1.79 -0.92
N PRO A 175 6.51 -0.90 -0.21
CA PRO A 175 5.14 -0.58 -0.60
C PRO A 175 5.14 -0.28 -2.10
N LEU A 176 4.18 -0.84 -2.85
CA LEU A 176 4.13 -0.64 -4.29
C LEU A 176 4.41 0.83 -4.58
N ASN A 177 5.21 1.10 -5.61
CA ASN A 177 5.50 2.48 -5.95
C ASN A 177 4.18 3.24 -6.02
N PRO A 178 4.07 4.35 -5.29
CA PRO A 178 2.79 5.02 -5.15
C PRO A 178 2.28 5.40 -6.54
N ASP A 179 0.95 5.43 -6.67
CA ASP A 179 0.30 5.77 -7.92
C ASP A 179 0.81 7.11 -8.46
N TRP A 180 0.77 7.23 -9.79
CA TRP A 180 1.07 8.48 -10.46
C TRP A 180 0.08 9.55 -10.00
N THR A 181 0.61 10.60 -9.38
CA THR A 181 -0.19 11.76 -9.00
C THR A 181 -0.47 12.63 -10.23
N ARG A 182 -1.51 13.46 -10.13
CA ARG A 182 -1.82 14.44 -11.18
C ARG A 182 -0.63 15.32 -11.54
N ASP A 183 0.16 15.75 -10.56
CA ASP A 183 1.34 16.61 -10.75
C ASP A 183 2.43 15.89 -11.56
N GLU A 184 2.71 14.62 -11.24
CA GLU A 184 3.67 13.80 -12.00
C GLU A 184 3.19 13.56 -13.44
N LEU A 185 1.89 13.38 -13.64
CA LEU A 185 1.30 13.19 -14.98
C LEU A 185 1.37 14.45 -15.84
N ILE A 186 1.25 15.65 -15.24
CA ILE A 186 1.43 16.92 -15.96
C ILE A 186 2.84 17.04 -16.50
N LEU A 187 3.85 16.74 -15.67
CA LEU A 187 5.26 16.80 -16.07
C LEU A 187 5.56 15.77 -17.17
N ALA A 188 5.03 14.55 -17.05
CA ALA A 188 5.18 13.50 -18.06
C ALA A 188 4.46 13.84 -19.38
N LEU A 189 3.28 14.45 -19.31
CA LEU A 189 2.51 14.88 -20.48
C LEU A 189 3.19 16.05 -21.21
N ASP A 190 3.79 16.98 -20.48
CA ASP A 190 4.57 18.07 -21.06
C ASP A 190 5.76 17.55 -21.87
N LEU A 191 6.50 16.57 -21.34
CA LEU A 191 7.56 15.91 -22.10
C LEU A 191 6.99 15.19 -23.34
N TYR A 192 5.90 14.43 -23.19
CA TYR A 192 5.26 13.73 -24.30
C TYR A 192 4.91 14.67 -25.46
N PHE A 193 4.32 15.85 -25.19
CA PHE A 193 3.97 16.80 -26.24
C PHE A 193 5.16 17.56 -26.82
N LYS A 194 6.27 17.69 -26.09
CA LYS A 194 7.51 18.29 -26.58
C LYS A 194 8.26 17.34 -27.52
N ASP A 195 8.33 16.07 -27.15
CA ASP A 195 9.00 15.04 -27.92
C ASP A 195 8.26 13.71 -27.83
N ARG A 196 7.44 13.43 -28.85
CA ARG A 196 6.67 12.20 -28.91
C ARG A 196 7.55 10.97 -29.10
N SER A 197 8.79 11.10 -29.60
CA SER A 197 9.70 9.97 -29.82
C SER A 197 10.19 9.34 -28.52
N ALA A 198 10.13 10.08 -27.42
CA ALA A 198 10.46 9.62 -26.07
C ALA A 198 9.51 8.52 -25.54
N ALA A 199 8.29 8.40 -26.08
CA ALA A 199 7.33 7.42 -25.60
C ALA A 199 7.78 5.97 -25.86
N GLY A 200 7.87 5.19 -24.78
CA GLY A 200 8.38 3.82 -24.77
C GLY A 200 9.90 3.69 -24.73
N ASN A 201 10.64 4.81 -24.69
CA ASN A 201 12.10 4.81 -24.75
C ASN A 201 12.73 5.24 -23.41
N GLY A 202 13.07 4.25 -22.57
CA GLY A 202 13.71 4.48 -21.27
C GLY A 202 15.15 5.00 -21.34
N THR A 203 15.82 4.94 -22.50
CA THR A 203 17.18 5.47 -22.68
C THR A 203 17.20 6.88 -23.30
N HIS A 204 16.03 7.45 -23.60
CA HIS A 204 15.92 8.79 -24.14
C HIS A 204 16.44 9.85 -23.14
N PRO A 205 17.31 10.79 -23.54
CA PRO A 205 17.93 11.74 -22.61
C PRO A 205 16.93 12.53 -21.77
N GLU A 206 15.86 13.04 -22.39
CA GLU A 206 14.82 13.79 -21.69
C GLU A 206 13.96 12.90 -20.75
N VAL A 207 13.85 11.60 -21.03
CA VAL A 207 13.15 10.64 -20.14
C VAL A 207 13.99 10.37 -18.89
N VAL A 208 15.32 10.25 -19.06
CA VAL A 208 16.25 10.15 -17.93
C VAL A 208 16.21 11.42 -17.08
N ALA A 209 16.27 12.59 -17.71
CA ALA A 209 16.16 13.87 -17.01
C ALA A 209 14.83 14.03 -16.25
N LEU A 210 13.70 13.65 -16.88
CA LEU A 210 12.40 13.66 -16.21
C LEU A 210 12.34 12.66 -15.04
N SER A 211 12.92 11.46 -15.20
CA SER A 211 13.02 10.47 -14.12
C SER A 211 13.76 11.05 -12.91
N GLU A 212 14.93 11.65 -13.12
CA GLU A 212 15.70 12.30 -12.04
C GLU A 212 14.89 13.44 -11.38
N HIS A 213 14.22 14.26 -12.19
CA HIS A 213 13.39 15.34 -11.70
C HIS A 213 12.24 14.83 -10.82
N LEU A 214 11.45 13.85 -11.29
CA LEU A 214 10.35 13.24 -10.54
C LEU A 214 10.80 12.66 -9.20
N ARG A 215 11.99 12.07 -9.14
CA ARG A 215 12.58 11.51 -7.90
C ARG A 215 13.04 12.59 -6.92
N SER A 216 13.37 13.78 -7.42
CA SER A 216 13.73 14.94 -6.60
C SER A 216 12.53 15.66 -6.00
N LEU A 217 11.32 15.50 -6.57
CA LEU A 217 10.11 16.12 -6.05
C LEU A 217 9.72 15.51 -4.69
N HIS A 218 9.50 16.35 -3.69
CA HIS A 218 9.10 15.91 -2.34
C HIS A 218 7.60 15.52 -2.26
N ILE A 219 7.02 14.95 -3.32
CA ILE A 219 5.60 14.52 -3.39
C ILE A 219 5.38 13.27 -2.55
N HIS A 220 6.29 12.32 -2.66
CA HIS A 220 6.23 11.02 -2.00
C HIS A 220 7.30 10.95 -0.90
N PRO A 221 7.08 10.15 0.15
CA PRO A 221 8.06 9.98 1.22
C PRO A 221 9.43 9.53 0.69
N LYS A 222 10.51 9.96 1.37
CA LYS A 222 11.89 9.67 1.00
C LYS A 222 12.16 8.18 0.74
N GLN A 223 11.58 7.30 1.57
CA GLN A 223 11.69 5.84 1.47
C GLN A 223 11.21 5.24 0.13
N PHE A 224 10.33 5.92 -0.60
CA PHE A 224 9.92 5.49 -1.94
C PHE A 224 10.84 6.04 -3.02
N ARG A 225 11.24 7.31 -2.89
CA ARG A 225 12.02 8.03 -3.89
C ARG A 225 13.44 7.49 -4.06
N GLU A 226 13.97 6.86 -3.02
CA GLU A 226 15.30 6.24 -3.04
C GLU A 226 15.33 4.86 -3.71
N ARG A 227 14.18 4.26 -4.05
CA ARG A 227 14.10 2.93 -4.66
C ARG A 227 14.42 2.93 -6.14
N ASP A 228 15.21 1.99 -6.63
CA ASP A 228 15.54 1.88 -8.06
C ASP A 228 14.32 1.68 -8.97
N SER A 229 13.23 1.14 -8.43
CA SER A 229 11.98 0.94 -9.17
C SER A 229 11.13 2.21 -9.30
N PHE A 230 11.31 3.20 -8.42
CA PHE A 230 10.42 4.37 -8.32
C PHE A 230 10.66 5.38 -9.45
N ARG A 231 9.67 5.57 -10.32
CA ARG A 231 9.73 6.53 -11.46
C ARG A 231 11.03 6.44 -12.26
N ASN A 232 11.58 5.23 -12.40
CA ASN A 232 12.80 5.01 -13.16
C ASN A 232 12.56 5.27 -14.67
N PRO A 233 13.63 5.42 -15.48
CA PRO A 233 13.49 5.83 -16.87
C PRO A 233 12.59 4.91 -17.70
N ASN A 234 12.63 3.59 -17.46
CA ASN A 234 11.74 2.63 -18.13
C ASN A 234 10.27 2.85 -17.76
N GLY A 235 9.97 3.09 -16.48
CA GLY A 235 8.63 3.39 -16.00
C GLY A 235 8.09 4.72 -16.54
N VAL A 236 8.94 5.74 -16.67
CA VAL A 236 8.59 7.02 -17.29
C VAL A 236 8.32 6.81 -18.79
N GLY A 237 9.20 6.11 -19.50
CA GLY A 237 9.01 5.79 -20.92
C GLY A 237 7.71 5.03 -21.17
N LEU A 238 7.37 4.05 -20.33
CA LEU A 238 6.09 3.34 -20.39
C LEU A 238 4.89 4.26 -20.13
N LYS A 239 5.00 5.19 -19.18
CA LYS A 239 3.94 6.18 -18.92
C LYS A 239 3.70 7.08 -20.14
N LEU A 240 4.75 7.52 -20.83
CA LEU A 240 4.61 8.27 -22.08
C LEU A 240 3.95 7.41 -23.19
N ALA A 241 4.26 6.11 -23.25
CA ALA A 241 3.59 5.19 -24.18
C ALA A 241 2.08 5.05 -23.89
N ASN A 242 1.66 5.14 -22.63
CA ASN A 242 0.24 5.16 -22.26
C ASN A 242 -0.48 6.43 -22.77
N PHE A 243 0.20 7.58 -22.81
CA PHE A 243 -0.35 8.78 -23.43
C PHE A 243 -0.44 8.64 -24.94
N ARG A 244 0.57 8.07 -25.60
CA ARG A 244 0.51 7.78 -27.05
C ARG A 244 -0.68 6.89 -27.40
N ALA A 245 -0.98 5.89 -26.58
CA ALA A 245 -2.15 5.01 -26.78
C ALA A 245 -3.51 5.73 -26.78
N ILE A 246 -3.59 6.94 -26.22
CA ILE A 246 -4.81 7.77 -26.19
C ILE A 246 -4.68 9.07 -26.99
N ASP A 247 -3.56 9.28 -27.69
CA ASP A 247 -3.32 10.45 -28.53
C ASP A 247 -4.02 10.27 -29.88
N PRO A 248 -5.02 11.10 -30.23
CA PRO A 248 -5.71 11.02 -31.52
C PRO A 248 -4.77 11.27 -32.72
N ASP A 249 -3.68 12.01 -32.51
CA ASP A 249 -2.74 12.38 -33.57
C ASP A 249 -1.69 11.28 -33.86
N GLU A 250 -1.52 10.31 -32.94
CA GLU A 250 -0.49 9.26 -32.99
C GLU A 250 -1.08 7.90 -32.59
N PRO A 251 -1.94 7.28 -33.41
CA PRO A 251 -2.61 6.03 -33.07
C PRO A 251 -1.62 4.86 -32.98
N GLY A 252 -1.15 4.55 -31.77
CA GLY A 252 -0.33 3.38 -31.47
C GLY A 252 0.18 3.34 -30.01
N GLY A 253 0.11 2.17 -29.37
CA GLY A 253 0.60 1.97 -27.99
C GLY A 253 -0.05 0.78 -27.27
N MET A 254 0.52 0.35 -26.15
CA MET A 254 -0.06 -0.69 -25.29
C MET A 254 -1.26 -0.15 -24.48
N ALA A 255 -2.29 -0.98 -24.29
CA ALA A 255 -3.62 -0.61 -23.81
C ALA A 255 -3.78 -0.49 -22.27
N SER A 256 -2.79 0.07 -21.55
CA SER A 256 -2.82 0.17 -20.08
C SER A 256 -2.89 1.62 -19.56
N THR A 257 -3.84 2.41 -20.06
CA THR A 257 -4.01 3.83 -19.68
C THR A 257 -4.98 3.99 -18.50
N SER A 258 -4.56 4.68 -17.43
CA SER A 258 -5.41 4.90 -16.24
C SER A 258 -6.53 5.92 -16.49
N ALA A 259 -7.53 5.98 -15.60
CA ALA A 259 -8.57 7.02 -15.66
C ALA A 259 -7.98 8.43 -15.49
N LEU A 260 -7.01 8.58 -14.59
CA LEU A 260 -6.33 9.86 -14.35
C LEU A 260 -5.45 10.27 -15.54
N ASP A 261 -4.78 9.31 -16.19
CA ASP A 261 -4.01 9.56 -17.43
C ASP A 261 -4.93 10.19 -18.49
N LYS A 262 -6.14 9.61 -18.70
CA LYS A 262 -7.14 10.14 -19.64
C LYS A 262 -7.66 11.51 -19.23
N GLN A 263 -7.86 11.75 -17.94
CA GLN A 263 -8.34 13.04 -17.43
C GLN A 263 -7.32 14.16 -17.68
N VAL A 264 -6.06 13.94 -17.29
CA VAL A 264 -4.98 14.92 -17.47
C VAL A 264 -4.74 15.15 -18.97
N PHE A 265 -4.72 14.09 -19.78
CA PHE A 265 -4.59 14.21 -21.23
C PHE A 265 -5.71 15.05 -21.84
N LYS A 266 -6.98 14.74 -21.52
CA LYS A 266 -8.15 15.50 -22.00
C LYS A 266 -8.14 16.95 -21.53
N GLU A 267 -7.61 17.23 -20.35
CA GLU A 267 -7.52 18.58 -19.80
C GLU A 267 -6.61 19.48 -20.64
N PHE A 268 -5.45 18.94 -21.07
CA PHE A 268 -4.37 19.71 -21.69
C PHE A 268 -4.20 19.49 -23.20
N ILE A 269 -4.92 18.54 -23.80
CA ILE A 269 -4.92 18.39 -25.26
C ILE A 269 -5.32 19.72 -25.92
N GLY A 270 -4.46 20.20 -26.83
CA GLY A 270 -4.64 21.51 -27.49
C GLY A 270 -4.36 22.75 -26.63
N LYS A 271 -3.93 22.61 -25.37
CA LYS A 271 -3.66 23.73 -24.43
C LYS A 271 -2.21 23.79 -23.96
N LYS A 272 -1.27 23.89 -24.91
CA LYS A 272 0.18 23.84 -24.64
C LYS A 272 0.66 24.91 -23.65
N GLU A 273 0.15 26.14 -23.74
CA GLU A 273 0.55 27.25 -22.86
C GLU A 273 0.11 27.05 -21.41
N ALA A 274 -1.10 26.52 -21.21
CA ALA A 274 -1.62 26.18 -19.89
C ALA A 274 -0.83 25.03 -19.27
N LEU A 275 -0.47 24.02 -20.07
CA LEU A 275 0.37 22.91 -19.64
C LEU A 275 1.77 23.39 -19.22
N ALA A 276 2.41 24.21 -20.06
CA ALA A 276 3.72 24.78 -19.76
C ALA A 276 3.71 25.64 -18.49
N SER A 277 2.64 26.40 -18.27
CA SER A 277 2.44 27.21 -17.05
C SER A 277 2.28 26.32 -15.81
N ALA A 278 1.52 25.23 -15.90
CA ALA A 278 1.36 24.27 -14.81
C ALA A 278 2.69 23.56 -14.47
N THR A 279 3.45 23.12 -15.48
CA THR A 279 4.79 22.54 -15.32
C THR A 279 5.75 23.52 -14.63
N ALA A 280 5.78 24.79 -15.06
CA ALA A 280 6.64 25.81 -14.45
C ALA A 280 6.33 26.05 -12.97
N LEU A 281 5.04 26.06 -12.61
CA LEU A 281 4.61 26.16 -11.22
C LEU A 281 5.07 24.94 -10.41
N LEU A 282 4.84 23.71 -10.91
CA LEU A 282 5.25 22.48 -10.22
C LEU A 282 6.76 22.41 -9.99
N ASN A 283 7.56 22.83 -10.98
CA ASN A 283 9.02 22.89 -10.85
C ASN A 283 9.46 23.86 -9.75
N THR A 284 8.74 24.97 -9.58
CA THR A 284 8.99 25.95 -8.52
C THR A 284 8.64 25.39 -7.14
N LEU A 285 7.49 24.72 -7.02
CA LEU A 285 6.98 24.18 -5.75
C LEU A 285 7.70 22.90 -5.29
N GLY A 286 8.29 22.15 -6.23
CA GLY A 286 8.94 20.86 -5.96
C GLY A 286 10.25 20.92 -5.17
N GLN A 287 10.88 22.10 -5.08
CA GLN A 287 12.23 22.27 -4.53
C GLN A 287 12.30 22.59 -3.02
N GLU A 288 11.16 22.81 -2.35
CA GLU A 288 11.14 23.11 -0.92
C GLU A 288 11.02 21.84 -0.04
N GLN A 289 11.83 21.77 1.03
CA GLN A 289 11.83 20.67 2.01
C GLN A 289 10.60 20.78 2.95
N PRO A 290 9.87 19.68 3.22
CA PRO A 290 8.79 19.69 4.19
C PRO A 290 9.29 19.91 5.62
N SER A 291 8.49 20.60 6.45
CA SER A 291 8.82 20.84 7.86
C SER A 291 8.51 19.61 8.74
N PRO A 292 9.21 19.38 9.87
CA PRO A 292 9.11 18.13 10.64
C PRO A 292 7.74 17.80 11.28
N SER A 293 6.76 18.72 11.26
CA SER A 293 5.45 18.53 11.91
C SER A 293 4.36 17.99 10.99
N GLU A 294 4.71 17.38 9.85
CA GLU A 294 3.76 17.01 8.79
C GLU A 294 3.33 15.53 8.77
N TYR A 295 3.78 14.72 9.74
CA TYR A 295 3.43 13.30 9.85
C TYR A 295 2.19 13.01 10.72
N ASP A 296 1.11 13.79 10.54
CA ASP A 296 -0.19 13.48 11.15
C ASP A 296 -1.22 13.10 10.08
N ALA A 297 -1.59 11.81 10.15
CA ALA A 297 -2.82 11.11 9.77
C ALA A 297 -3.42 11.27 8.34
N ASP A 298 -3.52 10.13 7.66
CA ASP A 298 -4.72 9.63 6.97
C ASP A 298 -5.82 10.67 6.66
N GLU A 299 -5.62 11.47 5.62
CA GLU A 299 -6.74 12.06 4.87
C GLU A 299 -6.43 11.94 3.38
N GLU A 300 -6.90 10.85 2.79
CA GLU A 300 -6.99 10.64 1.35
C GLU A 300 -8.02 11.64 0.78
N TYR A 301 -7.54 12.82 0.39
CA TYR A 301 -8.36 13.81 -0.30
C TYR A 301 -8.29 13.56 -1.81
N GLU A 302 -9.26 12.82 -2.35
CA GLU A 302 -9.50 12.74 -3.80
C GLU A 302 -10.19 14.02 -4.28
N GLY A 303 -9.44 15.12 -4.34
CA GLY A 303 -9.79 16.31 -5.12
C GLY A 303 -8.98 16.32 -6.42
N THR A 304 -9.44 17.00 -7.47
CA THR A 304 -8.71 17.18 -8.75
C THR A 304 -7.42 18.02 -8.62
N GLU A 305 -6.99 18.34 -7.41
CA GLU A 305 -5.81 19.14 -7.10
C GLU A 305 -4.67 18.22 -6.68
N GLY A 306 -3.52 18.34 -7.35
CA GLY A 306 -2.38 17.49 -7.06
C GLY A 306 -1.79 17.70 -5.67
N LYS A 307 -0.92 16.78 -5.25
CA LYS A 307 -0.40 16.72 -3.88
C LYS A 307 0.48 17.92 -3.54
N LEU A 308 1.26 18.47 -4.48
CA LEU A 308 2.12 19.64 -4.19
C LEU A 308 1.30 20.90 -3.96
N VAL A 309 0.28 21.10 -4.80
CA VAL A 309 -0.59 22.27 -4.72
C VAL A 309 -1.44 22.21 -3.44
N THR A 310 -1.94 21.03 -3.08
CA THR A 310 -2.66 20.79 -1.82
C THR A 310 -1.77 20.98 -0.59
N ARG A 311 -0.49 20.58 -0.67
CA ARG A 311 0.49 20.77 0.42
C ARG A 311 0.77 22.25 0.68
N GLU A 312 1.04 23.03 -0.36
CA GLU A 312 1.21 24.49 -0.23
C GLU A 312 -0.04 25.15 0.36
N HIS A 313 -1.22 24.70 -0.06
CA HIS A 313 -2.49 25.17 0.51
C HIS A 313 -2.55 24.93 2.03
N ARG A 314 -2.28 23.70 2.48
CA ARG A 314 -2.27 23.35 3.91
C ARG A 314 -1.15 24.02 4.69
N HIS A 315 0.05 24.14 4.12
CA HIS A 315 1.18 24.76 4.80
C HIS A 315 0.91 26.25 5.07
N ARG A 316 0.35 26.98 4.09
CA ARG A 316 -0.09 28.37 4.30
C ARG A 316 -1.24 28.48 5.29
N GLU A 317 -2.16 27.52 5.32
CA GLU A 317 -3.22 27.43 6.35
C GLU A 317 -2.67 27.12 7.76
N ARG A 318 -1.52 26.42 7.85
CA ARG A 318 -0.88 25.98 9.09
C ARG A 318 0.21 26.88 9.63
N ASP A 319 0.64 27.95 8.96
CA ASP A 319 1.46 28.99 9.61
C ASP A 319 0.64 29.65 10.71
N GLY A 320 0.65 29.03 11.90
CA GLY A 320 -0.28 29.30 12.99
C GLY A 320 -0.25 30.74 13.50
N LYS A 321 0.74 31.53 13.09
CA LYS A 321 0.81 32.96 13.40
C LYS A 321 -0.35 33.74 12.79
N LEU A 322 -0.63 33.54 11.49
CA LEU A 322 -1.68 34.29 10.78
C LEU A 322 -3.10 33.90 11.26
N PRO A 323 -3.47 32.61 11.38
CA PRO A 323 -4.74 32.19 11.95
C PRO A 323 -4.94 32.67 13.39
N ARG A 324 -3.91 32.58 14.26
CA ARG A 324 -4.00 33.08 15.64
C ARG A 324 -4.23 34.59 15.66
N GLN A 325 -3.50 35.35 14.84
CA GLN A 325 -3.68 36.79 14.71
C GLN A 325 -5.07 37.16 14.19
N LYS A 326 -5.59 36.43 13.20
CA LYS A 326 -6.95 36.62 12.68
C LYS A 326 -8.00 36.34 13.74
N LYS A 327 -7.95 35.20 14.42
CA LYS A 327 -8.89 34.85 15.50
C LYS A 327 -8.86 35.89 16.62
N ALA A 328 -7.66 36.29 17.06
CA ALA A 328 -7.52 37.33 18.08
C ALA A 328 -8.08 38.69 17.65
N GLN A 329 -7.85 39.09 16.38
CA GLN A 329 -8.40 40.32 15.82
C GLN A 329 -9.93 40.29 15.76
N VAL A 330 -10.51 39.18 15.29
CA VAL A 330 -11.96 39.00 15.19
C VAL A 330 -12.60 38.97 16.57
N LEU A 331 -12.02 38.22 17.51
CA LEU A 331 -12.49 38.15 18.90
C LEU A 331 -12.43 39.52 19.58
N LYS A 332 -11.36 40.31 19.36
CA LYS A 332 -11.24 41.67 19.89
C LYS A 332 -12.28 42.63 19.29
N LYS A 333 -12.62 42.47 18.02
CA LYS A 333 -13.53 43.37 17.30
C LYS A 333 -15.01 43.05 17.53
N LEU A 334 -15.37 41.76 17.52
CA LEU A 334 -16.75 41.28 17.52
C LEU A 334 -17.16 40.58 18.82
N GLY A 335 -16.20 40.24 19.68
CA GLY A 335 -16.46 39.51 20.94
C GLY A 335 -16.75 38.01 20.75
N LYS A 336 -16.82 37.51 19.51
CA LYS A 336 -17.13 36.11 19.20
C LYS A 336 -16.45 35.62 17.91
N LEU A 337 -16.43 34.31 17.71
CA LEU A 337 -15.83 33.63 16.54
C LEU A 337 -16.90 32.87 15.75
N ALA A 338 -17.94 33.60 15.35
CA ALA A 338 -19.00 33.06 14.51
C ALA A 338 -18.47 32.77 13.09
N CYS A 339 -18.93 31.66 12.51
CA CYS A 339 -18.62 31.29 11.14
C CYS A 339 -19.15 32.35 10.15
N GLU A 340 -18.28 32.85 9.28
CA GLU A 340 -18.65 33.81 8.24
C GLU A 340 -19.61 33.22 7.20
N VAL A 341 -19.84 31.90 7.15
CA VAL A 341 -20.77 31.30 6.19
C VAL A 341 -22.16 31.10 6.79
N CYS A 342 -22.26 30.51 7.99
CA CYS A 342 -23.51 30.05 8.58
C CYS A 342 -23.80 30.62 9.97
N ASP A 343 -23.02 31.59 10.43
CA ASP A 343 -23.12 32.26 11.73
C ASP A 343 -22.96 31.33 12.95
N PHE A 344 -22.62 30.06 12.75
CA PHE A 344 -22.39 29.10 13.82
C PHE A 344 -21.20 29.52 14.70
N ASP A 345 -21.42 29.62 16.00
CA ASP A 345 -20.37 29.89 16.99
C ASP A 345 -20.22 28.69 17.94
N PHE A 346 -19.00 28.15 18.02
CA PHE A 346 -18.70 26.97 18.84
C PHE A 346 -18.83 27.26 20.35
N TYR A 347 -18.47 28.47 20.79
CA TYR A 347 -18.58 28.84 22.19
C TYR A 347 -20.04 29.03 22.60
N GLU A 348 -20.87 29.66 21.75
CA GLU A 348 -22.31 29.75 21.99
C GLU A 348 -22.96 28.36 22.07
N ARG A 349 -22.54 27.40 21.22
CA ARG A 349 -23.15 26.05 21.17
C ARG A 349 -22.62 25.07 22.23
N TYR A 350 -21.33 25.13 22.55
CA TYR A 350 -20.62 24.14 23.36
C TYR A 350 -19.93 24.72 24.62
N GLY A 351 -20.09 26.01 24.89
CA GLY A 351 -19.48 26.68 26.04
C GLY A 351 -17.95 26.67 25.95
N SER A 352 -17.29 26.43 27.10
CA SER A 352 -15.83 26.45 27.21
C SER A 352 -15.12 25.47 26.26
N LEU A 353 -15.77 24.36 25.90
CA LEU A 353 -15.22 23.39 24.95
C LEU A 353 -15.03 23.98 23.55
N GLY A 354 -15.89 24.92 23.15
CA GLY A 354 -15.86 25.57 21.85
C GLY A 354 -14.99 26.83 21.76
N LYS A 355 -14.32 27.21 22.85
CA LYS A 355 -13.51 28.43 22.90
C LYS A 355 -12.35 28.36 21.88
N GLU A 356 -12.25 29.37 21.02
CA GLU A 356 -11.21 29.51 19.98
C GLU A 356 -11.13 28.39 18.93
N PHE A 357 -12.15 27.52 18.88
CA PHE A 357 -12.15 26.32 18.05
C PHE A 357 -12.36 26.59 16.55
N ALA A 358 -13.10 27.64 16.18
CA ALA A 358 -13.42 27.98 14.79
C ALA A 358 -12.16 28.02 13.89
N GLU A 359 -12.26 27.56 12.66
CA GLU A 359 -11.14 27.38 11.73
C GLU A 359 -10.91 28.66 10.90
N CYS A 360 -9.69 28.85 10.40
CA CYS A 360 -9.36 29.93 9.47
C CYS A 360 -9.18 29.36 8.06
N HIS A 361 -9.83 29.96 7.06
CA HIS A 361 -9.78 29.54 5.67
C HIS A 361 -9.29 30.69 4.77
N HIS A 362 -8.51 30.40 3.73
CA HIS A 362 -8.06 31.42 2.76
C HIS A 362 -9.14 31.71 1.71
N LYS A 363 -9.57 32.97 1.60
CA LYS A 363 -10.59 33.41 0.64
C LYS A 363 -10.15 33.26 -0.83
N LYS A 364 -8.84 33.29 -1.08
CA LYS A 364 -8.25 33.02 -2.39
C LYS A 364 -7.55 31.66 -2.36
N PRO A 365 -7.84 30.77 -3.31
CA PRO A 365 -7.10 29.53 -3.44
C PRO A 365 -5.60 29.82 -3.59
N VAL A 366 -4.79 29.14 -2.79
CA VAL A 366 -3.32 29.28 -2.85
C VAL A 366 -2.77 28.96 -4.25
N SER A 367 -3.45 28.08 -4.99
CA SER A 367 -3.14 27.73 -6.40
C SER A 367 -3.22 28.91 -7.38
N GLU A 368 -3.94 29.98 -7.03
CA GLU A 368 -4.09 31.18 -7.86
C GLU A 368 -3.20 32.35 -7.40
N MET A 369 -2.46 32.16 -6.30
CA MET A 369 -1.54 33.17 -5.79
C MET A 369 -0.22 33.15 -6.55
N LYS A 370 0.36 34.32 -6.80
CA LYS A 370 1.70 34.40 -7.39
C LYS A 370 2.75 33.87 -6.41
N PRO A 371 3.85 33.25 -6.88
CA PRO A 371 4.99 32.93 -6.04
C PRO A 371 5.44 34.18 -5.24
N HIS A 372 5.65 34.02 -3.93
CA HIS A 372 6.01 35.09 -2.97
C HIS A 372 4.94 36.17 -2.67
N GLN A 373 3.68 35.97 -3.07
CA GLN A 373 2.60 36.86 -2.65
C GLN A 373 2.33 36.71 -1.13
N LYS A 374 2.48 37.79 -0.36
CA LYS A 374 2.20 37.80 1.08
C LYS A 374 0.69 37.73 1.33
N THR A 375 0.27 36.76 2.14
CA THR A 375 -1.10 36.68 2.68
C THR A 375 -1.31 37.71 3.78
N THR A 376 -2.44 38.42 3.74
CA THR A 376 -2.87 39.35 4.78
C THR A 376 -3.99 38.75 5.64
N LEU A 377 -4.30 39.37 6.79
CA LEU A 377 -5.42 38.92 7.63
C LEU A 377 -6.78 39.05 6.91
N ASP A 378 -6.91 39.94 5.92
CA ASP A 378 -8.15 40.13 5.17
C ASP A 378 -8.40 39.02 4.13
N ASP A 379 -7.33 38.31 3.75
CA ASP A 379 -7.40 37.13 2.89
C ASP A 379 -7.88 35.88 3.65
N LEU A 380 -8.13 35.99 4.96
CA LEU A 380 -8.61 34.91 5.82
C LEU A 380 -10.07 35.12 6.22
N ALA A 381 -10.81 34.03 6.29
CA ALA A 381 -12.18 33.93 6.79
C ALA A 381 -12.25 32.99 8.00
N ILE A 382 -13.08 33.33 9.00
CA ILE A 382 -13.44 32.41 10.09
C ILE A 382 -14.56 31.48 9.63
N VAL A 383 -14.36 30.18 9.72
CA VAL A 383 -15.34 29.16 9.28
C VAL A 383 -15.49 28.06 10.32
N CYS A 384 -16.66 27.42 10.38
CA CYS A 384 -16.82 26.20 11.17
C CYS A 384 -16.33 24.97 10.39
N SER A 385 -16.00 23.89 11.10
CA SER A 385 -15.48 22.64 10.50
C SER A 385 -16.36 22.10 9.37
N ASN A 386 -17.68 22.23 9.49
CA ASN A 386 -18.61 21.80 8.45
C ASN A 386 -18.53 22.69 7.21
N CYS A 387 -18.58 24.02 7.37
CA CYS A 387 -18.47 24.94 6.25
C CYS A 387 -17.09 24.86 5.59
N HIS A 388 -16.03 24.71 6.38
CA HIS A 388 -14.69 24.53 5.85
C HIS A 388 -14.61 23.28 4.96
N ARG A 389 -15.15 22.14 5.44
CA ARG A 389 -15.25 20.92 4.62
C ARG A 389 -16.13 21.12 3.38
N MET A 390 -17.23 21.87 3.47
CA MET A 390 -18.12 22.10 2.32
C MET A 390 -17.53 23.03 1.26
N ILE A 391 -16.69 24.00 1.64
CA ILE A 391 -15.94 24.85 0.69
C ILE A 391 -15.05 23.99 -0.20
N HIS A 392 -14.35 23.04 0.43
CA HIS A 392 -13.39 22.19 -0.26
C HIS A 392 -14.04 21.06 -1.07
N ARG A 393 -15.29 20.67 -0.77
CA ARG A 393 -15.97 19.48 -1.31
C ARG A 393 -16.06 19.38 -2.84
N SER A 394 -15.97 20.48 -3.57
CA SER A 394 -16.05 20.48 -5.05
C SER A 394 -15.17 21.58 -5.65
N ARG A 395 -14.56 21.34 -6.82
CA ARG A 395 -13.80 22.35 -7.58
C ARG A 395 -14.60 22.93 -8.76
N PRO A 396 -14.48 24.22 -9.09
CA PRO A 396 -13.77 25.26 -8.33
C PRO A 396 -14.35 25.42 -6.91
N TRP A 397 -13.48 25.66 -5.94
CA TRP A 397 -13.91 25.79 -4.54
C TRP A 397 -14.88 26.95 -4.41
N LYS A 398 -15.87 26.74 -3.56
CA LYS A 398 -16.86 27.78 -3.33
C LYS A 398 -16.24 28.91 -2.54
N SER A 399 -16.43 30.14 -2.99
CA SER A 399 -16.16 31.28 -2.12
C SER A 399 -17.07 31.24 -0.89
N ILE A 400 -16.70 32.00 0.14
CA ILE A 400 -17.54 32.19 1.33
C ILE A 400 -18.95 32.66 0.93
N GLU A 401 -19.02 33.58 -0.04
CA GLU A 401 -20.26 34.13 -0.57
C GLU A 401 -21.08 33.08 -1.33
N GLU A 402 -20.43 32.24 -2.14
CA GLU A 402 -21.09 31.18 -2.88
C GLU A 402 -21.67 30.10 -1.96
N LEU A 403 -20.92 29.67 -0.95
CA LEU A 403 -21.44 28.69 0.01
C LEU A 403 -22.55 29.29 0.88
N ARG A 404 -22.45 30.56 1.25
CA ARG A 404 -23.52 31.29 1.95
C ARG A 404 -24.79 31.35 1.10
N ALA A 405 -24.68 31.60 -0.21
CA ALA A 405 -25.82 31.60 -1.13
C ALA A 405 -26.49 30.22 -1.23
N VAL A 406 -25.71 29.12 -1.21
CA VAL A 406 -26.25 27.76 -1.20
C VAL A 406 -27.08 27.50 0.07
N LEU A 407 -26.60 27.94 1.24
CA LEU A 407 -27.37 27.78 2.49
C LEU A 407 -28.64 28.63 2.48
N ALA A 408 -28.56 29.88 2.03
CA ALA A 408 -29.71 30.77 1.95
C ALA A 408 -30.81 30.22 1.01
N ALA A 409 -30.42 29.60 -0.10
CA ALA A 409 -31.36 28.97 -1.04
C ALA A 409 -32.09 27.74 -0.47
N GLN A 410 -31.54 27.09 0.56
CA GLN A 410 -32.16 25.93 1.23
C GLN A 410 -33.03 26.33 2.42
N GLN A 411 -32.77 27.49 3.04
CA GLN A 411 -33.56 28.01 4.16
C GLN A 411 -34.89 28.67 3.73
N GLY A 412 -35.08 28.91 2.42
CA GLY A 412 -36.32 29.41 1.84
C GLY A 412 -37.25 28.34 1.25
N LYS A 413 -37.01 27.05 1.56
CA LYS A 413 -37.85 25.92 1.13
C LYS A 413 -38.62 25.29 2.27
#